data_AF-A0A813EAM7-F1
#
_entry.id   AF-A0A813EAM7-F1
#
_cell.length_a   1.000
_cell.length_b   1.000
_cell.length_c   1.000
_cell.angle_alpha   90.00
_cell.angle_beta   90.00
_cell.angle_gamma   90.00
#
_symmetry.space_group_name_H-M   'P 1'
#
loop_
_entity.id
_entity.type
_entity.pdbx_description
1 polymer ?
#
loop_
_entity_poly.entity_id
_entity_poly.type
_entity_poly.pdbx_seq_one_letter_code
_entity_poly.pdbx_strand_id
1 'polypeptide(L)'
;MEDLGCAGGDALPAWKFIKEFGGIPSETCQPYTAEGRDTGKTCLAMDVCKACDSKGCFSPPEHEVYGVAEYGKVKGEYEMMAELQRGPLACGIATPSDFCDLAGDSIYEDKVGGSGIDHLISVVGYGEENGVKFWVIRNSWGTYWGHYGFARVVRGKNNIRIEEDCAWVTPSNGGRPIKRFAAHAGNNLHEKLGEAAYDRKHEVVEPIASVAAPDTPACRVHRNDWEKVGGELVLSPRPQDTLAAEDLPKSWDWRNVSGQSYVTSMTNEHAPTYCGSCWAQGVASALSDRLSVQQKGSWPKVALAPQVLINCVAGGSCKGGDPAGAYSYMHRNGIVDQTCQLYQGRELQCSGHGVCETCAPSNNEHGLVWPGHCAAVSSPVMYFVSEYGSVRGAQAMKAEIYQRGPIGCGLQATRHFRGYRGGIYSESADGQINHQVSVAGWGRAGRHEAEPRGTEFWIGRNSWGTFWGEDGWFRIRMHGMNLGIEHDCDWGVPVAASDSDAAMLVLDSLVDRPPHAAQGLALLSLVAFVGALAAARRRWSSESLEESDPYVYLVA
;
A
#
# COMPACT_ATOMS: atom_id res chain seq x y z
N MET A 1 -29.95 -8.90 -0.32
CA MET A 1 -29.78 -7.71 0.52
C MET A 1 -29.57 -6.50 -0.37
N GLU A 2 -29.96 -5.31 0.09
CA GLU A 2 -29.70 -4.04 -0.59
C GLU A 2 -28.27 -3.57 -0.28
N ASP A 3 -27.70 -2.73 -1.14
CA ASP A 3 -26.44 -2.02 -0.87
C ASP A 3 -26.72 -0.90 0.14
N LEU A 4 -26.14 -0.98 1.33
CA LEU A 4 -26.34 -0.03 2.44
C LEU A 4 -25.12 0.87 2.65
N GLY A 5 -24.17 0.91 1.71
CA GLY A 5 -22.94 1.67 1.86
C GLY A 5 -22.07 1.15 3.01
N CYS A 6 -21.60 2.05 3.88
CA CYS A 6 -20.77 1.67 5.04
C CYS A 6 -21.55 0.86 6.10
N ALA A 7 -22.89 0.83 6.04
CA ALA A 7 -23.72 0.02 6.93
C ALA A 7 -23.85 -1.45 6.50
N GLY A 8 -23.23 -1.86 5.39
CA GLY A 8 -23.14 -3.26 4.95
C GLY A 8 -23.64 -3.50 3.54
N GLY A 9 -23.51 -4.75 3.08
CA GLY A 9 -23.90 -5.14 1.72
C GLY A 9 -23.59 -6.60 1.42
N ASP A 10 -23.81 -6.98 0.16
CA ASP A 10 -23.57 -8.32 -0.40
C ASP A 10 -22.71 -8.19 -1.67
N ALA A 11 -21.87 -9.18 -1.95
CA ALA A 11 -21.01 -9.23 -3.13
C ALA A 11 -21.79 -9.10 -4.45
N LEU A 12 -22.97 -9.71 -4.54
CA LEU A 12 -23.74 -9.72 -5.78
C LEU A 12 -24.22 -8.32 -6.23
N PRO A 13 -24.90 -7.52 -5.39
CA PRO A 13 -25.21 -6.13 -5.70
C PRO A 13 -23.99 -5.32 -6.13
N ALA A 14 -22.84 -5.49 -5.46
CA ALA A 14 -21.62 -4.77 -5.79
C ALA A 14 -21.10 -5.12 -7.21
N TRP A 15 -21.05 -6.40 -7.57
CA TRP A 15 -20.63 -6.80 -8.93
C TRP A 15 -21.65 -6.47 -10.00
N LYS A 16 -22.94 -6.54 -9.68
CA LYS A 16 -24.00 -6.03 -10.55
C LYS A 16 -23.78 -4.54 -10.85
N PHE A 17 -23.53 -3.74 -9.82
CA PHE A 17 -23.21 -2.33 -9.97
C PHE A 17 -21.98 -2.13 -10.85
N ILE A 18 -20.86 -2.82 -10.60
CA ILE A 18 -19.63 -2.68 -11.41
C ILE A 18 -19.91 -3.02 -12.88
N LYS A 19 -20.69 -4.07 -13.15
CA LYS A 19 -21.08 -4.47 -14.51
C LYS A 19 -21.96 -3.42 -15.19
N GLU A 20 -23.02 -2.95 -14.53
CA GLU A 20 -24.00 -2.01 -15.08
C GLU A 20 -23.43 -0.59 -15.21
N PHE A 21 -22.60 -0.16 -14.26
CA PHE A 21 -21.94 1.15 -14.26
C PHE A 21 -20.78 1.25 -15.29
N GLY A 22 -20.36 0.12 -15.87
CA GLY A 22 -19.26 0.07 -16.84
C GLY A 22 -17.87 0.08 -16.21
N GLY A 23 -17.75 -0.39 -14.96
CA GLY A 23 -16.50 -0.54 -14.24
C GLY A 23 -16.23 0.53 -13.18
N ILE A 24 -15.34 0.21 -12.23
CA ILE A 24 -14.88 1.10 -11.15
C ILE A 24 -13.38 1.38 -11.28
N PRO A 25 -12.90 2.55 -10.83
CA PRO A 25 -11.48 2.88 -10.95
C PRO A 25 -10.64 2.25 -9.84
N SER A 26 -9.32 2.37 -9.97
CA SER A 26 -8.39 1.94 -8.92
C SER A 26 -8.38 2.93 -7.73
N GLU A 27 -7.82 2.50 -6.60
CA GLU A 27 -7.68 3.37 -5.41
C GLU A 27 -6.81 4.61 -5.66
N THR A 28 -6.01 4.64 -6.73
CA THR A 28 -5.31 5.88 -7.11
C THR A 28 -6.24 6.98 -7.61
N CYS A 29 -7.43 6.64 -8.07
CA CYS A 29 -8.49 7.57 -8.46
C CYS A 29 -9.44 7.85 -7.29
N GLN A 30 -9.80 6.80 -6.54
CA GLN A 30 -10.73 6.87 -5.42
C GLN A 30 -10.10 6.21 -4.18
N PRO A 31 -9.23 6.94 -3.45
CA PRO A 31 -8.66 6.42 -2.21
C PRO A 31 -9.77 6.04 -1.23
N TYR A 32 -9.61 4.93 -0.52
CA TYR A 32 -10.55 4.53 0.51
C TYR A 32 -10.50 5.50 1.70
N THR A 33 -11.63 6.13 2.02
CA THR A 33 -11.75 7.07 3.15
C THR A 33 -12.75 6.62 4.21
N ALA A 34 -13.21 5.36 4.16
CA ALA A 34 -14.29 4.85 5.01
C ALA A 34 -15.59 5.69 4.94
N GLU A 35 -15.90 6.20 3.74
CA GLU A 35 -17.09 6.99 3.44
C GLU A 35 -17.82 6.41 2.22
N GLY A 36 -19.15 6.50 2.23
CA GLY A 36 -20.04 6.02 1.19
C GLY A 36 -21.18 7.00 0.90
N ARG A 37 -22.18 6.54 0.14
CA ARG A 37 -23.37 7.35 -0.18
C ARG A 37 -24.17 7.68 1.07
N ASP A 38 -24.24 6.72 1.99
CA ASP A 38 -24.82 6.83 3.32
C ASP A 38 -24.10 7.87 4.20
N THR A 39 -22.83 8.15 3.92
CA THR A 39 -22.05 9.21 4.59
C THR A 39 -21.85 10.46 3.71
N GLY A 40 -22.68 10.64 2.68
CA GLY A 40 -22.76 11.87 1.90
C GLY A 40 -22.00 11.91 0.56
N LYS A 41 -21.42 10.79 0.08
CA LYS A 41 -20.87 10.72 -1.29
C LYS A 41 -21.98 10.65 -2.34
N THR A 42 -21.74 11.23 -3.51
CA THR A 42 -22.79 11.49 -4.51
C THR A 42 -22.56 10.86 -5.88
N CYS A 43 -21.57 9.98 -6.01
CA CYS A 43 -21.16 9.33 -7.27
C CYS A 43 -20.94 10.32 -8.44
N LEU A 44 -20.57 11.57 -8.12
CA LEU A 44 -20.17 12.55 -9.12
C LEU A 44 -18.81 12.17 -9.70
N ALA A 45 -18.42 12.77 -10.83
CA ALA A 45 -17.09 12.54 -11.43
C ALA A 45 -15.95 12.73 -10.41
N MET A 46 -16.08 13.72 -9.51
CA MET A 46 -15.15 13.97 -8.40
C MET A 46 -15.12 12.89 -7.32
N ASP A 47 -16.21 12.15 -7.15
CA ASP A 47 -16.30 11.02 -6.21
C ASP A 47 -15.81 9.71 -6.83
N VAL A 48 -15.78 9.62 -8.18
CA VAL A 48 -15.28 8.46 -8.92
C VAL A 48 -13.78 8.53 -9.14
N CYS A 49 -13.25 9.64 -9.63
CA CYS A 49 -11.81 9.81 -9.76
C CYS A 49 -11.42 11.25 -9.42
N LYS A 50 -10.49 11.38 -8.48
CA LYS A 50 -10.04 12.65 -7.91
C LYS A 50 -8.52 12.75 -8.00
N ALA A 51 -8.07 13.93 -8.38
CA ALA A 51 -6.71 14.40 -8.16
C ALA A 51 -6.78 15.84 -7.65
N CYS A 52 -5.78 16.27 -6.91
CA CYS A 52 -5.72 17.61 -6.35
C CYS A 52 -4.36 18.24 -6.60
N ASP A 53 -4.36 19.55 -6.75
CA ASP A 53 -3.15 20.36 -6.83
C ASP A 53 -3.25 21.55 -5.85
N SER A 54 -2.32 22.49 -5.97
CA SER A 54 -2.29 23.70 -5.14
C SER A 54 -3.50 24.63 -5.33
N LYS A 55 -4.29 24.46 -6.39
CA LYS A 55 -5.48 25.26 -6.71
C LYS A 55 -6.79 24.55 -6.32
N GLY A 56 -6.75 23.27 -6.03
CA GLY A 56 -7.90 22.49 -5.57
C GLY A 56 -7.97 21.11 -6.21
N CYS A 57 -9.08 20.42 -5.98
CA CYS A 57 -9.32 19.09 -6.51
C CYS A 57 -10.12 19.13 -7.81
N PHE A 58 -9.78 18.24 -8.73
CA PHE A 58 -10.42 18.07 -10.03
C PHE A 58 -10.55 16.58 -10.38
N SER A 59 -11.42 16.27 -11.34
CA SER A 59 -11.58 14.91 -11.84
C SER A 59 -10.73 14.78 -13.10
N PRO A 60 -9.78 13.83 -13.15
CA PRO A 60 -8.99 13.59 -14.35
C PRO A 60 -9.90 13.37 -15.56
N PRO A 61 -9.66 14.05 -16.70
CA PRO A 61 -10.54 13.97 -17.86
C PRO A 61 -10.64 12.55 -18.44
N GLU A 62 -9.60 11.76 -18.24
CA GLU A 62 -9.50 10.36 -18.61
C GLU A 62 -8.91 9.59 -17.42
N HIS A 63 -9.49 8.44 -17.10
CA HIS A 63 -8.98 7.52 -16.09
C HIS A 63 -9.36 6.08 -16.44
N GLU A 64 -8.73 5.13 -15.76
CA GLU A 64 -8.93 3.72 -15.98
C GLU A 64 -10.04 3.15 -15.10
N VAL A 65 -10.83 2.23 -15.67
CA VAL A 65 -11.85 1.48 -14.92
C VAL A 65 -11.75 -0.02 -15.21
N TYR A 66 -12.05 -0.81 -14.19
CA TYR A 66 -12.08 -2.27 -14.19
C TYR A 66 -13.52 -2.75 -14.14
N GLY A 67 -13.89 -3.63 -15.08
CA GLY A 67 -15.26 -4.10 -15.24
C GLY A 67 -15.47 -5.57 -14.87
N VAL A 68 -16.73 -5.97 -14.85
CA VAL A 68 -17.17 -7.34 -14.58
C VAL A 68 -17.81 -7.93 -15.84
N ALA A 69 -17.35 -9.11 -16.26
CA ALA A 69 -17.94 -9.86 -17.37
C ALA A 69 -19.15 -10.67 -16.91
N GLU A 70 -19.01 -11.41 -15.82
CA GLU A 70 -20.03 -12.30 -15.27
C GLU A 70 -19.77 -12.50 -13.77
N TYR A 71 -20.83 -12.87 -13.06
CA TYR A 71 -20.80 -13.12 -11.62
C TYR A 71 -21.93 -14.07 -11.25
N GLY A 72 -21.81 -14.73 -10.10
CA GLY A 72 -22.83 -15.65 -9.61
C GLY A 72 -22.61 -16.08 -8.17
N LYS A 73 -23.53 -16.91 -7.66
CA LYS A 73 -23.41 -17.53 -6.33
C LYS A 73 -22.72 -18.89 -6.42
N VAL A 74 -22.07 -19.26 -5.34
CA VAL A 74 -21.53 -20.60 -5.09
C VAL A 74 -21.67 -20.92 -3.61
N LYS A 75 -21.86 -22.20 -3.26
CA LYS A 75 -21.97 -22.66 -1.87
C LYS A 75 -21.59 -24.13 -1.78
N GLY A 76 -21.19 -24.57 -0.60
CA GLY A 76 -20.73 -25.93 -0.35
C GLY A 76 -19.24 -26.15 -0.67
N GLU A 77 -18.64 -27.11 0.04
CA GLU A 77 -17.19 -27.41 -0.04
C GLU A 77 -16.72 -27.65 -1.48
N TYR A 78 -17.41 -28.54 -2.21
CA TYR A 78 -16.97 -28.99 -3.52
C TYR A 78 -17.10 -27.90 -4.58
N GLU A 79 -18.24 -27.22 -4.64
CA GLU A 79 -18.51 -26.19 -5.64
C GLU A 79 -17.61 -24.97 -5.43
N MET A 80 -17.34 -24.58 -4.18
CA MET A 80 -16.38 -23.52 -3.88
C MET A 80 -14.95 -23.89 -4.33
N MET A 81 -14.51 -25.12 -4.08
CA MET A 81 -13.20 -25.60 -4.55
C MET A 81 -13.09 -25.60 -6.09
N ALA A 82 -14.18 -25.97 -6.77
CA ALA A 82 -14.24 -25.96 -8.23
C ALA A 82 -14.16 -24.53 -8.78
N GLU A 83 -14.88 -23.58 -8.17
CA GLU A 83 -14.87 -22.19 -8.62
C GLU A 83 -13.55 -21.48 -8.31
N LEU A 84 -12.83 -21.87 -7.24
CA LEU A 84 -11.49 -21.36 -6.94
C LEU A 84 -10.46 -21.63 -8.05
N GLN A 85 -10.71 -22.57 -8.97
CA GLN A 85 -9.87 -22.76 -10.16
C GLN A 85 -9.92 -21.56 -11.11
N ARG A 86 -10.95 -20.71 -10.98
CA ARG A 86 -11.18 -19.51 -11.81
C ARG A 86 -10.80 -18.22 -11.08
N GLY A 87 -10.67 -18.26 -9.76
CA GLY A 87 -10.19 -17.15 -8.95
C GLY A 87 -10.80 -17.13 -7.54
N PRO A 88 -10.39 -16.17 -6.69
CA PRO A 88 -10.90 -16.02 -5.33
C PRO A 88 -12.41 -15.78 -5.27
N LEU A 89 -13.02 -16.20 -4.16
CA LEU A 89 -14.45 -16.04 -3.87
C LEU A 89 -14.65 -14.93 -2.83
N ALA A 90 -15.76 -14.22 -2.91
CA ALA A 90 -16.25 -13.37 -1.82
C ALA A 90 -17.25 -14.18 -1.01
N CYS A 91 -17.02 -14.36 0.29
CA CYS A 91 -17.82 -15.24 1.14
C CYS A 91 -18.25 -14.54 2.42
N GLY A 92 -19.53 -14.70 2.76
CA GLY A 92 -20.07 -14.33 4.04
C GLY A 92 -19.61 -15.29 5.14
N ILE A 93 -19.26 -14.73 6.29
CA ILE A 93 -18.91 -15.48 7.50
C ILE A 93 -19.61 -14.89 8.72
N ALA A 94 -19.73 -15.70 9.77
CA ALA A 94 -19.95 -15.23 11.13
C ALA A 94 -18.63 -14.76 11.75
N THR A 95 -18.66 -13.70 12.57
CA THR A 95 -17.49 -13.20 13.30
C THR A 95 -17.65 -13.37 14.82
N PRO A 96 -17.49 -14.60 15.36
CA PRO A 96 -17.44 -14.79 16.81
C PRO A 96 -16.27 -14.01 17.43
N SER A 97 -16.36 -13.70 18.72
CA SER A 97 -15.38 -12.82 19.39
C SER A 97 -13.93 -13.32 19.28
N ASP A 98 -13.71 -14.63 19.30
CA ASP A 98 -12.37 -15.23 19.18
C ASP A 98 -11.81 -15.17 17.75
N PHE A 99 -12.65 -14.96 16.73
CA PHE A 99 -12.20 -14.67 15.36
C PHE A 99 -11.68 -13.23 15.23
N CYS A 100 -12.31 -12.28 15.93
CA CYS A 100 -11.88 -10.88 15.94
C CYS A 100 -10.46 -10.71 16.50
N ASP A 101 -10.11 -11.52 17.50
CA ASP A 101 -8.80 -11.51 18.17
C ASP A 101 -7.80 -12.52 17.56
N LEU A 102 -8.08 -13.05 16.37
CA LEU A 102 -7.23 -14.08 15.75
C LEU A 102 -5.82 -13.55 15.47
N ALA A 103 -4.82 -14.32 15.89
CA ALA A 103 -3.41 -14.06 15.67
C ALA A 103 -2.66 -15.34 15.26
N GLY A 104 -1.59 -15.16 14.49
CA GLY A 104 -0.75 -16.26 14.03
C GLY A 104 -1.38 -17.06 12.90
N ASP A 105 -0.78 -18.21 12.56
CA ASP A 105 -1.11 -18.95 11.33
C ASP A 105 -2.04 -20.16 11.54
N SER A 106 -2.44 -20.47 12.78
CA SER A 106 -3.11 -21.73 13.11
C SER A 106 -4.46 -21.92 12.38
N ILE A 107 -4.87 -23.17 12.18
CA ILE A 107 -6.18 -23.48 11.58
C ILE A 107 -7.28 -23.19 12.60
N TYR A 108 -8.09 -22.17 12.30
CA TYR A 108 -9.18 -21.69 13.12
C TYR A 108 -10.43 -22.59 13.00
N GLU A 109 -10.99 -22.99 14.14
CA GLU A 109 -12.27 -23.68 14.30
C GLU A 109 -13.07 -22.95 15.38
N ASP A 110 -14.31 -22.55 15.08
CA ASP A 110 -15.15 -21.82 16.02
C ASP A 110 -15.59 -22.74 17.17
N LYS A 111 -15.37 -22.29 18.40
CA LYS A 111 -15.76 -22.99 19.63
C LYS A 111 -16.80 -22.22 20.45
N VAL A 112 -17.11 -21.00 20.03
CA VAL A 112 -17.96 -20.04 20.74
C VAL A 112 -19.39 -20.08 20.21
N GLY A 113 -19.58 -20.49 18.95
CA GLY A 113 -20.88 -20.72 18.34
C GLY A 113 -21.47 -19.46 17.71
N GLY A 114 -20.74 -18.87 16.76
CA GLY A 114 -21.18 -17.69 16.02
C GLY A 114 -22.52 -17.91 15.32
N SER A 115 -23.47 -17.01 15.51
CA SER A 115 -24.79 -17.08 14.88
C SER A 115 -24.99 -15.97 13.86
N GLY A 116 -25.26 -16.36 12.60
CA GLY A 116 -25.57 -15.44 11.50
C GLY A 116 -24.31 -14.98 10.74
N ILE A 117 -24.47 -14.74 9.44
CA ILE A 117 -23.45 -14.10 8.61
C ILE A 117 -23.53 -12.59 8.85
N ASP A 118 -22.42 -11.98 9.23
CA ASP A 118 -22.31 -10.55 9.55
C ASP A 118 -21.08 -9.86 8.93
N HIS A 119 -20.19 -10.62 8.30
CA HIS A 119 -18.96 -10.11 7.68
C HIS A 119 -18.70 -10.77 6.33
N LEU A 120 -17.92 -10.10 5.48
CA LEU A 120 -17.55 -10.59 4.16
C LEU A 120 -16.03 -10.65 4.03
N ILE A 121 -15.50 -11.80 3.61
CA ILE A 121 -14.07 -12.04 3.40
C ILE A 121 -13.81 -12.55 1.98
N SER A 122 -12.53 -12.68 1.61
CA SER A 122 -12.14 -13.37 0.39
C SER A 122 -11.56 -14.75 0.68
N VAL A 123 -12.13 -15.81 0.11
CA VAL A 123 -11.52 -17.15 0.10
C VAL A 123 -10.57 -17.23 -1.09
N VAL A 124 -9.29 -17.45 -0.81
CA VAL A 124 -8.20 -17.39 -1.82
C VAL A 124 -7.56 -18.74 -2.12
N GLY A 125 -7.91 -19.78 -1.36
CA GLY A 125 -7.35 -21.11 -1.54
C GLY A 125 -7.88 -22.11 -0.52
N TYR A 126 -7.36 -23.33 -0.58
CA TYR A 126 -7.66 -24.39 0.37
C TYR A 126 -6.49 -25.37 0.46
N GLY A 127 -6.47 -26.15 1.54
CA GLY A 127 -5.48 -27.19 1.74
C GLY A 127 -5.92 -28.24 2.74
N GLU A 128 -4.97 -29.08 3.12
CA GLU A 128 -5.09 -30.05 4.19
C GLU A 128 -3.74 -30.17 4.88
N GLU A 129 -3.74 -30.10 6.22
CA GLU A 129 -2.55 -30.27 7.04
C GLU A 129 -2.88 -31.22 8.18
N ASN A 130 -2.07 -32.27 8.35
CA ASN A 130 -2.26 -33.28 9.40
C ASN A 130 -3.69 -33.88 9.46
N GLY A 131 -4.33 -34.06 8.30
CA GLY A 131 -5.70 -34.56 8.19
C GLY A 131 -6.80 -33.51 8.44
N VAL A 132 -6.44 -32.26 8.74
CA VAL A 132 -7.36 -31.15 8.91
C VAL A 132 -7.43 -30.35 7.62
N LYS A 133 -8.60 -30.40 6.98
CA LYS A 133 -8.91 -29.59 5.80
C LYS A 133 -9.14 -28.14 6.18
N PHE A 134 -8.62 -27.20 5.39
CA PHE A 134 -8.83 -25.78 5.61
C PHE A 134 -9.10 -24.99 4.33
N TRP A 135 -9.81 -23.87 4.48
CA TRP A 135 -9.83 -22.73 3.58
C TRP A 135 -8.72 -21.76 3.95
N VAL A 136 -8.14 -21.08 2.96
CA VAL A 136 -7.27 -19.91 3.17
C VAL A 136 -8.12 -18.68 2.88
N ILE A 137 -8.24 -17.79 3.87
CA ILE A 137 -9.03 -16.56 3.78
C ILE A 137 -8.15 -15.32 3.88
N ARG A 138 -8.58 -14.25 3.22
CA ARG A 138 -8.02 -12.89 3.31
C ARG A 138 -9.09 -11.96 3.88
N ASN A 139 -8.69 -11.18 4.87
CA ASN A 139 -9.56 -10.21 5.55
C ASN A 139 -9.19 -8.77 5.18
N SER A 140 -10.11 -7.84 5.43
CA SER A 140 -9.96 -6.39 5.17
C SER A 140 -9.54 -5.60 6.42
N TRP A 141 -9.28 -6.26 7.54
CA TRP A 141 -8.82 -5.63 8.80
C TRP A 141 -7.31 -5.40 8.85
N GLY A 142 -6.62 -5.41 7.72
CA GLY A 142 -5.19 -5.10 7.65
C GLY A 142 -4.25 -6.21 8.12
N THR A 143 -2.95 -5.94 7.98
CA THR A 143 -1.88 -6.94 8.15
C THR A 143 -1.61 -7.34 9.60
N TYR A 144 -2.10 -6.57 10.57
CA TYR A 144 -1.96 -6.86 12.00
C TYR A 144 -2.90 -7.98 12.49
N TRP A 145 -3.96 -8.31 11.73
CA TRP A 145 -4.89 -9.37 12.06
C TRP A 145 -4.49 -10.71 11.45
N GLY A 146 -4.64 -11.81 12.20
CA GLY A 146 -4.27 -13.15 11.75
C GLY A 146 -2.78 -13.30 11.42
N HIS A 147 -2.48 -13.92 10.28
CA HIS A 147 -1.15 -14.03 9.70
C HIS A 147 -1.06 -13.11 8.48
N TYR A 148 -0.58 -11.88 8.69
CA TYR A 148 -0.47 -10.84 7.65
C TYR A 148 -1.80 -10.49 6.96
N GLY A 149 -2.92 -10.50 7.70
CA GLY A 149 -4.27 -10.26 7.17
C GLY A 149 -4.96 -11.51 6.61
N PHE A 150 -4.37 -12.69 6.78
CA PHE A 150 -4.89 -13.97 6.32
C PHE A 150 -5.11 -14.93 7.48
N ALA A 151 -5.96 -15.94 7.27
CA ALA A 151 -6.18 -17.01 8.22
C ALA A 151 -6.47 -18.33 7.50
N ARG A 152 -6.28 -19.44 8.22
CA ARG A 152 -6.74 -20.77 7.81
C ARG A 152 -7.99 -21.11 8.60
N VAL A 153 -9.06 -21.57 7.95
CA VAL A 153 -10.35 -21.87 8.61
C VAL A 153 -10.77 -23.30 8.28
N VAL A 154 -11.24 -24.07 9.26
CA VAL A 154 -11.68 -25.47 9.04
C VAL A 154 -12.70 -25.56 7.90
N ARG A 155 -12.45 -26.48 6.97
CA ARG A 155 -13.23 -26.72 5.75
C ARG A 155 -14.00 -28.03 5.81
N GLY A 156 -15.18 -28.08 5.19
CA GLY A 156 -16.05 -29.26 5.07
C GLY A 156 -17.02 -29.46 6.26
N LYS A 157 -17.04 -28.51 7.19
CA LYS A 157 -17.98 -28.48 8.33
C LYS A 157 -18.85 -27.22 8.34
N ASN A 158 -18.76 -26.39 7.31
CA ASN A 158 -19.38 -25.07 7.28
C ASN A 158 -19.02 -24.23 8.53
N ASN A 159 -17.76 -24.30 8.96
CA ASN A 159 -17.25 -23.53 10.09
C ASN A 159 -17.51 -22.04 9.85
N ILE A 160 -17.97 -21.30 10.87
CA ILE A 160 -18.38 -19.88 10.78
C ILE A 160 -19.30 -19.56 9.58
N ARG A 161 -20.08 -20.54 9.09
CA ARG A 161 -20.99 -20.42 7.94
C ARG A 161 -20.33 -20.09 6.60
N ILE A 162 -19.01 -20.26 6.50
CA ILE A 162 -18.21 -19.87 5.32
C ILE A 162 -18.64 -20.59 4.02
N GLU A 163 -19.38 -21.70 4.12
CA GLU A 163 -19.81 -22.50 2.98
C GLU A 163 -21.28 -22.24 2.58
N GLU A 164 -21.97 -21.28 3.22
CA GLU A 164 -23.40 -20.97 2.99
C GLU A 164 -23.65 -19.92 1.91
N ASP A 165 -22.91 -18.81 1.92
CA ASP A 165 -23.14 -17.64 1.05
C ASP A 165 -21.83 -17.11 0.48
N CYS A 166 -21.40 -17.69 -0.65
CA CYS A 166 -20.30 -17.20 -1.44
C CYS A 166 -20.75 -16.74 -2.82
N ALA A 167 -19.92 -15.91 -3.42
CA ALA A 167 -20.11 -15.41 -4.76
C ALA A 167 -18.77 -15.44 -5.51
N TRP A 168 -18.84 -15.58 -6.83
CA TRP A 168 -17.70 -15.54 -7.75
C TRP A 168 -17.89 -14.46 -8.83
N VAL A 169 -16.78 -13.96 -9.38
CA VAL A 169 -16.75 -12.93 -10.42
C VAL A 169 -15.66 -13.19 -11.44
N THR A 170 -15.96 -12.94 -12.71
CA THR A 170 -14.98 -12.91 -13.80
C THR A 170 -14.76 -11.46 -14.25
N PRO A 171 -13.52 -10.93 -14.19
CA PRO A 171 -13.21 -9.61 -14.71
C PRO A 171 -13.46 -9.51 -16.22
N SER A 172 -13.93 -8.37 -16.71
CA SER A 172 -13.99 -8.11 -18.15
C SER A 172 -12.61 -7.85 -18.74
N ASN A 173 -12.48 -7.97 -20.07
CA ASN A 173 -11.25 -7.65 -20.82
C ASN A 173 -9.97 -8.36 -20.32
N GLY A 174 -10.12 -9.58 -19.79
CA GLY A 174 -9.00 -10.34 -19.24
C GLY A 174 -8.36 -9.66 -18.03
N GLY A 175 -9.13 -8.86 -17.28
CA GLY A 175 -8.66 -8.11 -16.11
C GLY A 175 -7.93 -6.80 -16.45
N ARG A 176 -7.84 -6.43 -17.73
CA ARG A 176 -7.23 -5.16 -18.15
C ARG A 176 -8.22 -4.01 -17.99
N PRO A 177 -7.78 -2.84 -17.53
CA PRO A 177 -8.64 -1.68 -17.48
C PRO A 177 -9.00 -1.20 -18.89
N ILE A 178 -10.08 -0.42 -18.96
CA ILE A 178 -10.38 0.42 -20.12
C ILE A 178 -10.33 1.88 -19.71
N LYS A 179 -9.98 2.74 -20.65
CA LYS A 179 -10.01 4.18 -20.45
C LYS A 179 -11.45 4.69 -20.51
N ARG A 180 -11.82 5.50 -19.52
CA ARG A 180 -13.12 6.15 -19.37
C ARG A 180 -12.92 7.66 -19.29
N PHE A 181 -13.76 8.39 -20.03
CA PHE A 181 -13.82 9.84 -19.93
C PHE A 181 -14.69 10.27 -18.76
N ALA A 182 -14.23 11.24 -17.98
CA ALA A 182 -15.03 11.82 -16.91
C ALA A 182 -16.27 12.52 -17.50
N ALA A 183 -17.45 12.26 -16.94
CA ALA A 183 -18.65 13.03 -17.26
C ALA A 183 -18.50 14.47 -16.70
N HIS A 184 -19.19 15.44 -17.30
CA HIS A 184 -19.18 16.83 -16.81
C HIS A 184 -19.46 16.92 -15.30
N ALA A 185 -18.67 17.74 -14.60
CA ALA A 185 -18.83 18.01 -13.18
C ALA A 185 -20.25 18.55 -12.91
N GLY A 186 -21.05 17.76 -12.18
CA GLY A 186 -22.45 18.07 -11.87
C GLY A 186 -23.46 17.02 -12.36
N ASN A 187 -23.06 16.11 -13.27
CA ASN A 187 -23.95 15.04 -13.71
C ASN A 187 -23.89 13.85 -12.75
N ASN A 188 -25.04 13.48 -12.19
CA ASN A 188 -25.17 12.24 -11.44
C ASN A 188 -25.05 11.06 -12.40
N LEU A 189 -23.99 10.27 -12.28
CA LEU A 189 -23.76 9.11 -13.15
C LEU A 189 -24.83 8.02 -12.96
N HIS A 190 -25.55 8.04 -11.83
CA HIS A 190 -26.63 7.11 -11.52
C HIS A 190 -27.94 7.43 -12.24
N GLU A 191 -28.24 8.71 -12.57
CA GLU A 191 -29.48 9.07 -13.28
C GLU A 191 -29.51 8.51 -14.72
N LYS A 192 -28.34 8.30 -15.33
CA LYS A 192 -28.22 7.68 -16.65
C LYS A 192 -28.45 6.17 -16.67
N LEU A 193 -28.46 5.49 -15.51
CA LEU A 193 -28.74 4.06 -15.42
C LEU A 193 -30.25 3.72 -15.41
N GLY A 194 -31.12 4.75 -15.38
CA GLY A 194 -32.58 4.60 -15.42
C GLY A 194 -33.22 4.65 -16.81
N GLU A 195 -32.47 4.98 -17.86
CA GLU A 195 -32.92 4.90 -19.25
C GLU A 195 -31.90 4.07 -20.03
N ALA A 196 -32.39 3.07 -20.79
CA ALA A 196 -31.57 2.18 -21.60
C ALA A 196 -30.47 2.95 -22.37
N ALA A 197 -29.24 2.89 -21.86
CA ALA A 197 -28.07 3.51 -22.46
C ALA A 197 -27.10 2.44 -22.97
N TYR A 198 -27.65 1.48 -23.71
CA TYR A 198 -26.89 0.77 -24.73
C TYR A 198 -27.20 1.48 -26.05
N ASP A 199 -26.16 2.00 -26.70
CA ASP A 199 -26.19 2.80 -27.93
C ASP A 199 -26.27 4.33 -27.75
N ARG A 200 -25.15 4.93 -27.36
CA ARG A 200 -24.76 6.23 -27.95
C ARG A 200 -23.27 6.22 -28.27
N LYS A 201 -22.97 6.38 -29.56
CA LYS A 201 -21.76 7.07 -30.04
C LYS A 201 -21.63 8.35 -29.23
N HIS A 202 -20.77 8.34 -28.21
CA HIS A 202 -20.47 9.56 -27.48
C HIS A 202 -19.64 10.43 -28.42
N GLU A 203 -20.10 11.65 -28.64
CA GLU A 203 -19.29 12.70 -29.24
C GLU A 203 -17.94 12.68 -28.55
N VAL A 204 -16.91 12.39 -29.35
CA VAL A 204 -15.53 12.57 -28.93
C VAL A 204 -15.42 14.04 -28.58
N VAL A 205 -15.40 14.35 -27.29
CA VAL A 205 -14.92 15.66 -26.86
C VAL A 205 -13.49 15.70 -27.36
N GLU A 206 -13.25 16.55 -28.36
CA GLU A 206 -11.90 16.90 -28.82
C GLU A 206 -11.01 17.02 -27.59
N PRO A 207 -9.88 16.29 -27.52
CA PRO A 207 -9.01 16.35 -26.35
C PRO A 207 -8.70 17.82 -26.13
N ILE A 208 -9.09 18.34 -24.96
CA ILE A 208 -8.77 19.71 -24.58
C ILE A 208 -7.26 19.82 -24.79
N ALA A 209 -6.86 20.63 -25.79
CA ALA A 209 -5.47 20.85 -26.14
C ALA A 209 -4.72 21.09 -24.83
N SER A 210 -3.73 20.23 -24.56
CA SER A 210 -2.94 20.16 -23.33
C SER A 210 -3.16 21.35 -22.41
N VAL A 211 -4.12 21.24 -21.47
CA VAL A 211 -4.20 22.22 -20.40
C VAL A 211 -2.93 22.01 -19.61
N ALA A 212 -1.92 22.79 -19.96
CA ALA A 212 -0.57 22.49 -19.52
C ALA A 212 -0.54 22.61 -18.00
N ALA A 213 -0.16 21.51 -17.36
CA ALA A 213 -0.34 21.27 -15.93
C ALA A 213 0.19 22.47 -15.12
N PRO A 214 -0.48 22.84 -14.02
CA PRO A 214 -0.03 23.95 -13.19
C PRO A 214 1.32 23.65 -12.54
N ASP A 215 2.08 24.71 -12.25
CA ASP A 215 3.30 24.59 -11.45
C ASP A 215 2.93 24.18 -10.02
N THR A 216 3.50 23.06 -9.56
CA THR A 216 3.36 22.60 -8.18
C THR A 216 4.64 22.91 -7.40
N PRO A 217 4.55 23.26 -6.10
CA PRO A 217 5.72 23.41 -5.24
C PRO A 217 6.61 22.15 -5.27
N ALA A 218 7.90 22.33 -5.02
CA ALA A 218 8.82 21.21 -4.85
C ALA A 218 8.36 20.32 -3.68
N CYS A 219 8.36 19.01 -3.89
CA CYS A 219 8.02 18.01 -2.87
C CYS A 219 9.25 17.22 -2.41
N ARG A 220 10.42 17.44 -3.01
CA ARG A 220 11.72 16.90 -2.59
C ARG A 220 12.73 18.03 -2.46
N VAL A 221 13.64 17.91 -1.51
CA VAL A 221 14.87 18.72 -1.48
C VAL A 221 15.70 18.50 -2.76
N HIS A 222 16.50 19.50 -3.14
CA HIS A 222 17.34 19.41 -4.34
C HIS A 222 18.37 18.27 -4.28
N ARG A 223 18.88 17.98 -3.07
CA ARG A 223 19.85 16.92 -2.82
C ARG A 223 19.66 16.36 -1.43
N ASN A 224 19.75 15.05 -1.28
CA ASN A 224 19.64 14.38 0.01
C ASN A 224 20.78 14.81 0.96
N ASP A 225 20.43 15.19 2.18
CA ASP A 225 21.36 15.59 3.24
C ASP A 225 21.63 14.41 4.18
N TRP A 226 22.57 13.56 3.77
CA TRP A 226 22.97 12.40 4.58
C TRP A 226 23.68 12.82 5.87
N GLU A 227 24.37 13.96 5.90
CA GLU A 227 25.07 14.43 7.09
C GLU A 227 24.08 14.73 8.23
N LYS A 228 22.92 15.29 7.92
CA LYS A 228 21.84 15.55 8.87
C LYS A 228 21.32 14.31 9.58
N VAL A 229 21.45 13.13 8.97
CA VAL A 229 21.00 11.86 9.54
C VAL A 229 22.13 11.00 10.13
N GLY A 230 23.35 11.54 10.21
CA GLY A 230 24.52 10.84 10.74
C GLY A 230 25.35 10.10 9.68
N GLY A 231 25.10 10.37 8.40
CA GLY A 231 25.78 9.75 7.26
C GLY A 231 24.98 8.62 6.61
N GLU A 232 25.55 8.08 5.54
CA GLU A 232 25.10 6.83 4.93
C GLU A 232 25.49 5.65 5.82
N LEU A 233 24.63 4.63 5.90
CA LEU A 233 24.93 3.38 6.60
C LEU A 233 25.15 2.28 5.57
N VAL A 234 26.40 1.96 5.25
CA VAL A 234 26.77 0.94 4.26
C VAL A 234 27.52 -0.18 4.97
N LEU A 235 26.92 -1.37 5.03
CA LEU A 235 27.49 -2.51 5.76
C LEU A 235 28.09 -3.55 4.82
N SER A 236 27.63 -3.59 3.58
CA SER A 236 28.06 -4.54 2.55
C SER A 236 28.71 -3.86 1.33
N PRO A 237 29.54 -4.57 0.53
CA PRO A 237 30.07 -4.04 -0.72
C PRO A 237 28.96 -3.56 -1.64
N ARG A 238 29.13 -2.38 -2.24
CA ARG A 238 28.10 -1.80 -3.10
C ARG A 238 28.06 -2.53 -4.45
N PRO A 239 26.87 -2.70 -5.07
CA PRO A 239 26.74 -3.39 -6.35
C PRO A 239 27.65 -2.87 -7.45
N GLN A 240 27.89 -1.56 -7.55
CA GLN A 240 28.79 -0.99 -8.55
C GLN A 240 30.25 -1.38 -8.38
N ASP A 241 30.65 -1.83 -7.19
CA ASP A 241 32.02 -2.28 -6.92
C ASP A 241 32.19 -3.77 -7.25
N THR A 242 31.08 -4.50 -7.41
CA THR A 242 31.07 -5.96 -7.62
C THR A 242 30.57 -6.39 -9.00
N LEU A 243 29.86 -5.52 -9.73
CA LEU A 243 29.28 -5.83 -11.05
C LEU A 243 29.93 -4.96 -12.13
N ALA A 244 30.49 -5.61 -13.14
CA ALA A 244 30.99 -4.93 -14.33
C ALA A 244 29.83 -4.52 -15.25
N ALA A 245 30.03 -3.49 -16.07
CA ALA A 245 28.97 -2.94 -16.92
C ALA A 245 28.51 -3.96 -18.00
N GLU A 246 29.43 -4.80 -18.45
CA GLU A 246 29.24 -5.89 -19.40
C GLU A 246 28.43 -7.07 -18.85
N ASP A 247 28.38 -7.24 -17.53
CA ASP A 247 27.61 -8.30 -16.86
C ASP A 247 26.13 -7.93 -16.72
N LEU A 248 25.79 -6.64 -16.90
CA LEU A 248 24.42 -6.15 -16.79
C LEU A 248 23.62 -6.44 -18.07
N PRO A 249 22.35 -6.86 -17.96
CA PRO A 249 21.54 -7.10 -19.13
C PRO A 249 21.25 -5.80 -19.89
N LYS A 250 21.05 -5.92 -21.21
CA LYS A 250 20.73 -4.76 -22.08
C LYS A 250 19.42 -4.07 -21.70
N SER A 251 18.49 -4.81 -21.10
CA SER A 251 17.21 -4.34 -20.57
C SER A 251 16.88 -5.13 -19.30
N TRP A 252 16.24 -4.47 -18.35
CA TRP A 252 15.75 -5.08 -17.12
C TRP A 252 14.47 -4.38 -16.67
N ASP A 253 13.49 -5.13 -16.17
CA ASP A 253 12.21 -4.58 -15.73
C ASP A 253 11.66 -5.39 -14.55
N TRP A 254 11.70 -4.84 -13.34
CA TRP A 254 11.16 -5.51 -12.16
C TRP A 254 9.63 -5.71 -12.20
N ARG A 255 8.92 -5.05 -13.13
CA ARG A 255 7.49 -5.32 -13.39
C ARG A 255 7.28 -6.67 -14.09
N ASN A 256 8.32 -7.23 -14.71
CA ASN A 256 8.24 -8.50 -15.42
C ASN A 256 9.62 -9.18 -15.50
N VAL A 257 9.94 -9.97 -14.48
CA VAL A 257 11.09 -10.88 -14.48
C VAL A 257 10.56 -12.29 -14.68
N SER A 258 10.79 -12.86 -15.86
CA SER A 258 10.33 -14.21 -16.24
C SER A 258 8.83 -14.44 -16.06
N GLY A 259 8.00 -13.43 -16.38
CA GLY A 259 6.54 -13.49 -16.25
C GLY A 259 6.01 -13.11 -14.87
N GLN A 260 6.88 -12.81 -13.90
CA GLN A 260 6.52 -12.42 -12.55
C GLN A 260 6.81 -10.93 -12.31
N SER A 261 5.81 -10.20 -11.79
CA SER A 261 6.01 -8.83 -11.31
C SER A 261 6.50 -8.84 -9.86
N TYR A 262 7.48 -7.99 -9.55
CA TYR A 262 8.02 -7.80 -8.21
C TYR A 262 7.59 -6.48 -7.58
N VAL A 263 6.95 -5.60 -8.34
CA VAL A 263 6.58 -4.28 -7.85
C VAL A 263 5.17 -4.25 -7.27
N THR A 264 4.91 -3.36 -6.32
CA THR A 264 3.63 -3.15 -5.65
C THR A 264 2.62 -2.36 -6.49
N SER A 265 1.43 -2.08 -5.94
CA SER A 265 0.42 -1.24 -6.60
C SER A 265 0.89 0.21 -6.75
N MET A 266 0.25 0.96 -7.66
CA MET A 266 0.50 2.38 -7.85
C MET A 266 -0.10 3.22 -6.71
N THR A 267 0.48 4.40 -6.47
CA THR A 267 0.00 5.35 -5.45
C THR A 267 -0.38 6.69 -6.08
N ASN A 268 -1.10 7.51 -5.32
CA ASN A 268 -1.44 8.88 -5.71
C ASN A 268 -1.28 9.83 -4.52
N GLU A 269 -0.24 10.68 -4.55
CA GLU A 269 0.03 11.68 -3.52
C GLU A 269 -0.92 12.88 -3.59
N HIS A 270 -1.58 13.06 -4.73
CA HIS A 270 -2.50 14.15 -5.02
C HIS A 270 -3.95 13.85 -4.62
N ALA A 271 -4.24 12.70 -4.01
CA ALA A 271 -5.57 12.37 -3.51
C ALA A 271 -5.45 11.65 -2.15
N PRO A 272 -6.36 11.87 -1.18
CA PRO A 272 -7.64 12.59 -1.30
C PRO A 272 -7.53 14.12 -1.30
N THR A 273 -6.38 14.66 -0.86
CA THR A 273 -6.03 16.08 -0.87
C THR A 273 -4.60 16.25 -1.41
N TYR A 274 -4.27 17.45 -1.88
CA TYR A 274 -2.90 17.72 -2.32
C TYR A 274 -1.93 17.69 -1.15
N CYS A 275 -0.91 16.85 -1.25
CA CYS A 275 0.20 16.77 -0.31
C CYS A 275 1.47 16.47 -1.09
N GLY A 276 2.46 17.36 -1.01
CA GLY A 276 3.77 17.21 -1.65
C GLY A 276 4.63 16.17 -0.93
N SER A 277 4.19 14.90 -0.97
CA SER A 277 4.80 13.78 -0.24
C SER A 277 5.59 12.82 -1.13
N CYS A 278 5.99 13.24 -2.34
CA CYS A 278 6.74 12.41 -3.26
C CYS A 278 7.97 11.75 -2.63
N TRP A 279 8.69 12.49 -1.76
CA TRP A 279 9.84 11.99 -1.00
C TRP A 279 9.50 10.73 -0.19
N ALA A 280 8.33 10.68 0.47
CA ALA A 280 7.87 9.54 1.25
C ALA A 280 7.32 8.44 0.34
N GLN A 281 6.54 8.79 -0.67
CA GLN A 281 5.92 7.86 -1.62
C GLN A 281 6.96 7.07 -2.42
N GLY A 282 7.97 7.75 -2.96
CA GLY A 282 9.03 7.12 -3.75
C GLY A 282 9.91 6.18 -2.93
N VAL A 283 10.28 6.60 -1.71
CA VAL A 283 11.06 5.77 -0.78
C VAL A 283 10.27 4.54 -0.33
N ALA A 284 9.02 4.73 0.12
CA ALA A 284 8.17 3.63 0.56
C ALA A 284 7.91 2.63 -0.59
N SER A 285 7.66 3.11 -1.80
CA SER A 285 7.45 2.27 -2.98
C SER A 285 8.70 1.47 -3.35
N ALA A 286 9.87 2.11 -3.41
CA ALA A 286 11.12 1.43 -3.71
C ALA A 286 11.43 0.34 -2.67
N LEU A 287 11.30 0.66 -1.37
CA LEU A 287 11.55 -0.32 -0.31
C LEU A 287 10.53 -1.47 -0.31
N SER A 288 9.26 -1.18 -0.61
CA SER A 288 8.22 -2.20 -0.77
C SER A 288 8.55 -3.18 -1.91
N ASP A 289 9.00 -2.65 -3.04
CA ASP A 289 9.42 -3.48 -4.19
C ASP A 289 10.66 -4.32 -3.82
N ARG A 290 11.60 -3.75 -3.05
CA ARG A 290 12.79 -4.48 -2.56
C ARG A 290 12.46 -5.61 -1.61
N LEU A 291 11.46 -5.45 -0.73
CA LEU A 291 10.95 -6.54 0.11
C LEU A 291 10.50 -7.72 -0.76
N SER A 292 9.72 -7.43 -1.81
CA SER A 292 9.26 -8.44 -2.78
C SER A 292 10.42 -9.07 -3.55
N VAL A 293 11.43 -8.30 -3.98
CA VAL A 293 12.66 -8.83 -4.62
C VAL A 293 13.40 -9.79 -3.69
N GLN A 294 13.65 -9.39 -2.45
CA GLN A 294 14.34 -10.19 -1.45
C GLN A 294 13.58 -11.50 -1.13
N GLN A 295 12.25 -11.42 -1.12
CA GLN A 295 11.35 -12.57 -0.95
C GLN A 295 11.14 -13.39 -2.23
N LYS A 296 11.82 -13.06 -3.33
CA LYS A 296 11.68 -13.75 -4.63
C LYS A 296 10.23 -13.77 -5.14
N GLY A 297 9.50 -12.69 -4.83
CA GLY A 297 8.10 -12.53 -5.22
C GLY A 297 7.14 -13.42 -4.44
N SER A 298 7.58 -14.07 -3.35
CA SER A 298 6.70 -14.86 -2.50
C SER A 298 5.65 -13.97 -1.83
N TRP A 299 4.55 -14.61 -1.43
CA TRP A 299 3.59 -13.97 -0.55
C TRP A 299 4.18 -13.78 0.86
N PRO A 300 3.81 -12.72 1.60
CA PRO A 300 2.97 -11.60 1.18
C PRO A 300 3.75 -10.49 0.46
N LYS A 301 3.13 -9.88 -0.56
CA LYS A 301 3.62 -8.62 -1.12
C LYS A 301 3.17 -7.47 -0.25
N VAL A 302 4.12 -6.79 0.37
CA VAL A 302 3.90 -5.70 1.33
C VAL A 302 3.98 -4.35 0.62
N ALA A 303 3.05 -3.44 0.91
CA ALA A 303 3.11 -2.06 0.45
C ALA A 303 3.17 -1.14 1.68
N LEU A 304 4.31 -0.52 1.92
CA LEU A 304 4.58 0.25 3.13
C LEU A 304 3.76 1.54 3.20
N ALA A 305 3.47 2.03 4.41
CA ALA A 305 2.63 3.19 4.68
C ALA A 305 3.42 4.53 4.58
N PRO A 306 3.40 5.27 3.46
CA PRO A 306 4.07 6.57 3.39
C PRO A 306 3.46 7.60 4.36
N GLN A 307 2.20 7.41 4.77
CA GLN A 307 1.53 8.29 5.73
C GLN A 307 2.24 8.33 7.10
N VAL A 308 2.86 7.24 7.54
CA VAL A 308 3.62 7.22 8.80
C VAL A 308 4.85 8.12 8.72
N LEU A 309 5.55 8.12 7.57
CA LEU A 309 6.70 8.99 7.36
C LEU A 309 6.30 10.48 7.43
N ILE A 310 5.12 10.82 6.92
CA ILE A 310 4.56 12.18 6.96
C ILE A 310 4.17 12.55 8.39
N ASN A 311 3.42 11.69 9.10
CA ASN A 311 2.97 11.91 10.47
C ASN A 311 4.15 12.10 11.43
N CYS A 312 5.20 11.31 11.23
CA CYS A 312 6.38 11.27 12.09
C CYS A 312 7.52 12.18 11.65
N VAL A 313 7.27 13.06 10.67
CA VAL A 313 8.24 14.04 10.18
C VAL A 313 9.58 13.37 9.85
N ALA A 314 9.52 12.18 9.26
CA ALA A 314 10.63 11.28 9.04
C ALA A 314 11.49 11.72 7.83
N GLY A 315 11.77 13.02 7.70
CA GLY A 315 12.45 13.61 6.55
C GLY A 315 11.71 14.80 5.94
N GLY A 316 10.43 14.99 6.25
CA GLY A 316 9.66 16.13 5.75
C GLY A 316 8.18 16.07 6.10
N SER A 317 7.37 16.75 5.30
CA SER A 317 5.92 16.87 5.51
C SER A 317 5.19 16.94 4.16
N CYS A 318 3.92 17.37 4.13
CA CYS A 318 3.21 17.66 2.89
C CYS A 318 3.75 18.88 2.12
N LYS A 319 4.74 19.59 2.67
CA LYS A 319 5.45 20.72 2.04
C LYS A 319 6.78 20.30 1.40
N GLY A 320 7.01 19.00 1.28
CA GLY A 320 8.23 18.39 0.78
C GLY A 320 9.11 17.80 1.87
N GLY A 321 10.13 17.05 1.44
CA GLY A 321 11.01 16.34 2.36
C GLY A 321 12.27 15.77 1.72
N ASP A 322 13.05 15.10 2.56
CA ASP A 322 14.32 14.49 2.25
C ASP A 322 14.25 12.95 2.45
N PRO A 323 14.44 12.16 1.38
CA PRO A 323 14.57 10.70 1.45
C PRO A 323 15.57 10.18 2.49
N ALA A 324 16.68 10.90 2.76
CA ALA A 324 17.66 10.48 3.75
C ALA A 324 17.04 10.33 5.15
N GLY A 325 16.14 11.26 5.51
CA GLY A 325 15.37 11.18 6.75
C GLY A 325 14.53 9.92 6.83
N ALA A 326 13.92 9.51 5.71
CA ALA A 326 13.00 8.38 5.66
C ALA A 326 13.75 7.07 5.93
N TYR A 327 14.89 6.85 5.27
CA TYR A 327 15.70 5.66 5.52
C TYR A 327 16.25 5.62 6.94
N SER A 328 16.75 6.74 7.46
CA SER A 328 17.21 6.81 8.86
C SER A 328 16.09 6.52 9.86
N TYR A 329 14.87 6.99 9.59
CA TYR A 329 13.70 6.68 10.43
C TYR A 329 13.36 5.19 10.38
N MET A 330 13.25 4.61 9.17
CA MET A 330 12.92 3.19 8.99
C MET A 330 14.00 2.25 9.54
N HIS A 331 15.26 2.68 9.57
CA HIS A 331 16.33 1.95 10.23
C HIS A 331 16.14 1.90 11.77
N ARG A 332 15.76 3.02 12.39
CA ARG A 332 15.68 3.14 13.86
C ARG A 332 14.34 2.69 14.44
N ASN A 333 13.23 2.97 13.75
CA ASN A 333 11.88 2.80 14.27
C ASN A 333 11.09 1.73 13.51
N GLY A 334 11.51 1.41 12.29
CA GLY A 334 10.73 0.60 11.36
C GLY A 334 9.57 1.37 10.73
N ILE A 335 8.80 0.67 9.91
CA ILE A 335 7.62 1.18 9.21
C ILE A 335 6.61 0.05 9.03
N VAL A 336 5.33 0.38 8.99
CA VAL A 336 4.21 -0.57 8.84
C VAL A 336 3.73 -0.65 7.39
N ASP A 337 2.93 -1.68 7.10
CA ASP A 337 2.16 -1.79 5.86
C ASP A 337 1.05 -0.72 5.78
N GLN A 338 0.66 -0.30 4.57
CA GLN A 338 -0.34 0.72 4.30
C GLN A 338 -1.71 0.43 4.90
N THR A 339 -2.03 -0.84 5.17
CA THR A 339 -3.28 -1.22 5.84
C THR A 339 -3.31 -0.84 7.33
N CYS A 340 -2.15 -0.56 7.94
CA CYS A 340 -2.07 0.00 9.29
C CYS A 340 -2.37 1.50 9.32
N GLN A 341 -1.94 2.24 8.30
CA GLN A 341 -2.15 3.68 8.21
C GLN A 341 -2.31 4.10 6.76
N LEU A 342 -3.56 4.19 6.34
CA LEU A 342 -3.96 4.57 4.99
C LEU A 342 -3.51 6.00 4.67
N TYR A 343 -3.23 6.28 3.40
CA TYR A 343 -2.83 7.61 2.98
C TYR A 343 -4.01 8.60 3.05
N GLN A 344 -3.81 9.69 3.79
CA GLN A 344 -4.82 10.74 4.01
C GLN A 344 -4.44 12.08 3.35
N GLY A 345 -3.25 12.20 2.76
CA GLY A 345 -2.83 13.44 2.08
C GLY A 345 -2.76 14.66 2.98
N ARG A 346 -2.50 14.46 4.29
CA ARG A 346 -2.39 15.51 5.31
C ARG A 346 -1.44 15.07 6.42
N GLU A 347 -1.00 16.03 7.24
CA GLU A 347 -0.14 15.79 8.39
C GLU A 347 -1.00 15.41 9.61
N LEU A 348 -0.70 14.27 10.26
CA LEU A 348 -1.27 13.88 11.56
C LEU A 348 -0.17 13.89 12.64
N GLN A 349 -0.58 13.71 13.90
CA GLN A 349 0.37 13.52 14.99
C GLN A 349 1.08 12.17 14.88
N CYS A 350 2.38 12.13 15.22
CA CYS A 350 3.13 10.88 15.39
C CYS A 350 2.81 10.22 16.74
N SER A 351 1.59 9.72 16.86
CA SER A 351 1.13 8.91 18.00
C SER A 351 0.97 7.45 17.57
N GLY A 352 0.58 6.57 18.50
CA GLY A 352 0.20 5.19 18.14
C GLY A 352 -0.85 5.14 17.03
N HIS A 353 -1.86 6.01 17.08
CA HIS A 353 -2.85 6.18 16.00
C HIS A 353 -2.21 6.64 14.70
N GLY A 354 -1.25 7.58 14.78
CA GLY A 354 -0.49 8.05 13.62
C GLY A 354 0.43 7.01 12.97
N VAL A 355 0.72 5.90 13.66
CA VAL A 355 1.56 4.80 13.17
C VAL A 355 0.70 3.64 12.65
N CYS A 356 -0.23 3.12 13.47
CA CYS A 356 -1.16 2.09 13.05
C CYS A 356 -2.49 2.25 13.80
N GLU A 357 -3.56 2.47 13.05
CA GLU A 357 -4.90 2.71 13.57
C GLU A 357 -5.88 1.72 12.97
N THR A 358 -6.84 1.31 13.78
CA THR A 358 -8.03 0.60 13.33
C THR A 358 -9.27 1.21 13.95
N CYS A 359 -10.39 1.15 13.22
CA CYS A 359 -11.67 1.70 13.65
C CYS A 359 -12.75 0.63 13.56
N ALA A 360 -13.58 0.56 14.60
CA ALA A 360 -14.76 -0.29 14.67
C ALA A 360 -16.03 0.59 14.72
N PRO A 361 -17.20 0.06 14.35
CA PRO A 361 -18.44 0.80 14.49
C PRO A 361 -18.77 0.99 15.96
N SER A 362 -19.60 1.97 16.24
CA SER A 362 -20.23 2.15 17.56
C SER A 362 -21.73 2.32 17.39
N ASN A 363 -22.51 2.09 18.45
CA ASN A 363 -23.95 2.34 18.42
C ASN A 363 -24.27 3.65 19.14
N ASN A 364 -25.16 4.46 18.56
CA ASN A 364 -25.81 5.59 19.23
C ASN A 364 -27.34 5.46 19.18
N GLU A 365 -28.06 6.49 19.65
CA GLU A 365 -29.53 6.52 19.67
C GLU A 365 -30.19 6.47 18.28
N HIS A 366 -29.40 6.67 17.21
CA HIS A 366 -29.82 6.64 15.82
C HIS A 366 -29.30 5.39 15.06
N GLY A 367 -28.60 4.46 15.71
CA GLY A 367 -28.11 3.22 15.13
C GLY A 367 -26.58 3.12 15.06
N LEU A 368 -26.09 2.35 14.09
CA LEU A 368 -24.65 2.16 13.83
C LEU A 368 -24.01 3.46 13.31
N VAL A 369 -22.88 3.83 13.89
CA VAL A 369 -22.08 5.01 13.53
C VAL A 369 -20.70 4.57 13.04
N TRP A 370 -20.29 5.14 11.91
CA TRP A 370 -18.99 4.92 11.27
C TRP A 370 -18.26 6.24 10.97
N PRO A 371 -16.94 6.33 11.26
CA PRO A 371 -16.22 5.46 12.20
C PRO A 371 -16.76 5.64 13.63
N GLY A 372 -16.84 4.55 14.38
CA GLY A 372 -17.26 4.60 15.78
C GLY A 372 -16.09 4.86 16.71
N HIS A 373 -15.43 3.78 17.13
CA HIS A 373 -14.26 3.82 18.00
C HIS A 373 -13.00 3.46 17.23
N CYS A 374 -12.03 4.37 17.21
CA CYS A 374 -10.71 4.13 16.66
C CYS A 374 -9.69 3.89 17.78
N ALA A 375 -8.75 2.96 17.55
CA ALA A 375 -7.70 2.59 18.48
C ALA A 375 -6.36 2.44 17.76
N ALA A 376 -5.29 2.79 18.46
CA ALA A 376 -3.96 2.38 18.05
C ALA A 376 -3.82 0.85 18.14
N VAL A 377 -3.26 0.23 17.12
CA VAL A 377 -2.91 -1.19 17.16
C VAL A 377 -1.67 -1.37 18.04
N SER A 378 -1.77 -2.25 19.03
CA SER A 378 -0.73 -2.41 20.06
C SER A 378 0.52 -3.16 19.57
N SER A 379 0.39 -4.02 18.57
CA SER A 379 1.49 -4.85 18.06
C SER A 379 1.43 -4.99 16.53
N PRO A 380 1.64 -3.89 15.79
CA PRO A 380 1.67 -3.95 14.34
C PRO A 380 2.92 -4.68 13.84
N VAL A 381 2.83 -5.25 12.62
CA VAL A 381 3.99 -5.79 11.91
C VAL A 381 4.88 -4.64 11.45
N MET A 382 6.15 -4.67 11.86
CA MET A 382 7.15 -3.64 11.56
C MET A 382 8.21 -4.15 10.58
N TYR A 383 8.55 -3.34 9.59
CA TYR A 383 9.60 -3.57 8.61
C TYR A 383 10.74 -2.59 8.81
N PHE A 384 11.98 -3.05 8.70
CA PHE A 384 13.18 -2.25 8.98
C PHE A 384 14.13 -2.19 7.78
N VAL A 385 14.98 -1.17 7.77
CA VAL A 385 16.09 -1.03 6.82
C VAL A 385 17.39 -1.36 7.54
N SER A 386 18.20 -2.25 6.97
CA SER A 386 19.50 -2.66 7.53
C SER A 386 20.64 -1.70 7.16
N GLU A 387 20.66 -1.27 5.90
CA GLU A 387 21.65 -0.33 5.34
C GLU A 387 20.97 0.58 4.31
N TYR A 388 21.51 1.78 4.13
CA TYR A 388 20.98 2.78 3.21
C TYR A 388 22.08 3.73 2.73
N GLY A 389 21.87 4.34 1.57
CA GLY A 389 22.78 5.37 1.05
C GLY A 389 22.38 5.91 -0.31
N SER A 390 23.30 6.63 -0.95
CA SER A 390 23.12 7.20 -2.27
C SER A 390 23.77 6.36 -3.38
N VAL A 391 23.22 6.51 -4.58
CA VAL A 391 23.79 6.01 -5.84
C VAL A 391 23.59 7.09 -6.91
N ARG A 392 24.52 7.17 -7.88
CA ARG A 392 24.44 8.16 -8.96
C ARG A 392 25.14 7.67 -10.21
N GLY A 393 24.71 8.18 -11.35
CA GLY A 393 25.23 7.81 -12.66
C GLY A 393 24.72 6.45 -13.14
N ALA A 394 24.56 6.35 -14.47
CA ALA A 394 23.85 5.25 -15.08
C ALA A 394 24.35 3.85 -14.75
N GLN A 395 25.67 3.64 -14.73
CA GLN A 395 26.24 2.33 -14.44
C GLN A 395 25.92 1.89 -13.00
N ALA A 396 26.17 2.75 -12.02
CA ALA A 396 25.96 2.39 -10.61
C ALA A 396 24.47 2.20 -10.29
N MET A 397 23.60 3.04 -10.86
CA MET A 397 22.16 2.86 -10.76
C MET A 397 21.70 1.51 -11.34
N LYS A 398 22.18 1.13 -12.53
CA LYS A 398 21.84 -0.19 -13.11
C LYS A 398 22.31 -1.33 -12.22
N ALA A 399 23.52 -1.26 -11.68
CA ALA A 399 24.06 -2.29 -10.79
C ALA A 399 23.21 -2.43 -9.52
N GLU A 400 22.87 -1.31 -8.87
CA GLU A 400 22.02 -1.29 -7.67
C GLU A 400 20.62 -1.85 -7.96
N ILE A 401 19.98 -1.40 -9.05
CA ILE A 401 18.65 -1.87 -9.45
C ILE A 401 18.67 -3.37 -9.75
N TYR A 402 19.66 -3.84 -10.51
CA TYR A 402 19.75 -5.24 -10.94
C TYR A 402 19.90 -6.19 -9.74
N GLN A 403 20.79 -5.84 -8.81
CA GLN A 403 21.17 -6.73 -7.74
C GLN A 403 20.22 -6.66 -6.54
N ARG A 404 19.67 -5.48 -6.24
CA ARG A 404 18.96 -5.22 -4.97
C ARG A 404 17.55 -4.68 -5.13
N GLY A 405 17.08 -4.44 -6.36
CA GLY A 405 15.73 -3.96 -6.62
C GLY A 405 15.61 -2.44 -6.81
N PRO A 406 14.39 -1.92 -7.05
CA PRO A 406 14.15 -0.52 -7.40
C PRO A 406 14.77 0.50 -6.42
N ILE A 407 15.13 1.67 -6.91
CA ILE A 407 15.79 2.75 -6.16
C ILE A 407 14.93 4.03 -6.19
N GLY A 408 15.06 4.90 -5.19
CA GLY A 408 14.48 6.24 -5.27
C GLY A 408 15.39 7.17 -6.07
N CYS A 409 14.85 8.07 -6.89
CA CYS A 409 15.62 9.06 -7.63
C CYS A 409 14.93 10.41 -7.67
N GLY A 410 15.73 11.47 -7.59
CA GLY A 410 15.27 12.83 -7.72
C GLY A 410 15.25 13.25 -9.18
N LEU A 411 14.22 13.97 -9.62
CA LEU A 411 14.20 14.61 -10.94
C LEU A 411 13.55 15.99 -10.86
N GLN A 412 13.77 16.80 -11.89
CA GLN A 412 13.08 18.07 -12.08
C GLN A 412 11.74 17.83 -12.78
N ALA A 413 10.64 17.75 -12.03
CA ALA A 413 9.31 17.73 -12.60
C ALA A 413 9.02 19.11 -13.21
N THR A 414 9.09 19.19 -14.54
CA THR A 414 8.73 20.38 -15.32
C THR A 414 7.23 20.40 -15.64
N ARG A 415 6.76 21.50 -16.20
CA ARG A 415 5.40 21.58 -16.74
C ARG A 415 5.16 20.54 -17.84
N HIS A 416 6.16 20.29 -18.68
CA HIS A 416 6.06 19.33 -19.77
C HIS A 416 6.04 17.89 -19.25
N PHE A 417 6.85 17.57 -18.24
CA PHE A 417 6.86 16.24 -17.62
C PHE A 417 5.54 15.93 -16.93
N ARG A 418 4.93 16.91 -16.25
CA ARG A 418 3.58 16.77 -15.67
C ARG A 418 2.52 16.45 -16.74
N GLY A 419 2.71 16.90 -17.97
CA GLY A 419 1.83 16.60 -19.11
C GLY A 419 2.12 15.29 -19.85
N TYR A 420 3.07 14.48 -19.38
CA TYR A 420 3.47 13.22 -20.03
C TYR A 420 2.30 12.22 -20.14
N ARG A 421 2.18 11.59 -21.31
CA ARG A 421 1.14 10.58 -21.63
C ARG A 421 1.68 9.27 -22.21
N GLY A 422 2.99 9.16 -22.39
CA GLY A 422 3.63 7.97 -22.99
C GLY A 422 4.81 8.28 -23.91
N GLY A 423 5.57 7.24 -24.22
CA GLY A 423 6.78 7.29 -25.03
C GLY A 423 8.05 7.50 -24.20
N ILE A 424 9.21 7.51 -24.86
CA ILE A 424 10.48 7.81 -24.18
C ILE A 424 10.60 9.33 -24.04
N TYR A 425 10.45 9.83 -22.81
CA TYR A 425 10.54 11.24 -22.48
C TYR A 425 11.98 11.76 -22.63
N SER A 426 12.12 12.98 -23.14
CA SER A 426 13.39 13.67 -23.28
C SER A 426 13.18 15.18 -23.20
N GLU A 427 13.80 15.84 -22.24
CA GLU A 427 13.76 17.29 -22.05
C GLU A 427 15.07 17.80 -21.44
N SER A 428 15.58 18.91 -21.96
CA SER A 428 16.62 19.69 -21.30
C SER A 428 15.97 20.80 -20.48
N ALA A 429 16.34 20.92 -19.21
CA ALA A 429 15.82 21.94 -18.31
C ALA A 429 16.92 22.45 -17.39
N ASP A 430 16.92 23.77 -17.13
CA ASP A 430 17.95 24.46 -16.36
C ASP A 430 17.61 24.59 -14.86
N GLY A 431 16.70 23.75 -14.35
CA GLY A 431 16.25 23.83 -12.96
C GLY A 431 16.83 22.74 -12.07
N GLN A 432 16.35 22.75 -10.82
CA GLN A 432 16.79 21.84 -9.77
C GLN A 432 15.82 20.68 -9.62
N ILE A 433 16.33 19.54 -9.17
CA ILE A 433 15.51 18.43 -8.65
C ILE A 433 14.48 18.99 -7.67
N ASN A 434 13.23 18.61 -7.87
CA ASN A 434 12.10 19.08 -7.06
C ASN A 434 11.06 17.97 -6.80
N HIS A 435 11.28 16.77 -7.36
CA HIS A 435 10.36 15.64 -7.31
C HIS A 435 11.11 14.33 -7.04
N GLN A 436 10.42 13.35 -6.46
CA GLN A 436 10.92 12.00 -6.19
C GLN A 436 10.14 10.99 -7.02
N VAL A 437 10.85 10.03 -7.59
CA VAL A 437 10.28 8.86 -8.27
C VAL A 437 10.99 7.59 -7.79
N SER A 438 10.44 6.42 -8.14
CA SER A 438 11.16 5.14 -8.03
C SER A 438 11.60 4.67 -9.42
N VAL A 439 12.83 4.20 -9.59
CA VAL A 439 13.36 3.66 -10.85
C VAL A 439 13.52 2.16 -10.71
N ALA A 440 12.80 1.41 -11.55
CA ALA A 440 12.64 -0.04 -11.43
C ALA A 440 13.25 -0.84 -12.58
N GLY A 441 13.93 -0.19 -13.53
CA GLY A 441 14.50 -0.87 -14.67
C GLY A 441 14.99 0.05 -15.76
N TRP A 442 15.43 -0.53 -16.87
CA TRP A 442 15.87 0.18 -18.07
C TRP A 442 15.58 -0.65 -19.32
N GLY A 443 15.56 0.02 -20.46
CA GLY A 443 15.40 -0.60 -21.76
C GLY A 443 16.10 0.16 -22.87
N ARG A 444 15.83 -0.28 -24.10
CA ARG A 444 16.35 0.32 -25.33
C ARG A 444 15.23 0.56 -26.31
N ALA A 445 15.22 1.75 -26.91
CA ALA A 445 14.21 2.16 -27.87
C ALA A 445 14.09 1.17 -29.04
N GLY A 446 12.85 0.76 -29.32
CA GLY A 446 12.50 -0.11 -30.44
C GLY A 446 12.44 0.65 -31.77
N ARG A 447 11.86 0.02 -32.80
CA ARG A 447 11.68 0.66 -34.12
C ARG A 447 10.52 1.65 -34.18
N HIS A 448 9.60 1.58 -33.22
CA HIS A 448 8.37 2.37 -33.21
C HIS A 448 8.41 3.52 -32.20
N GLU A 449 9.57 3.76 -31.58
CA GLU A 449 9.77 4.87 -30.66
C GLU A 449 10.17 6.13 -31.42
N ALA A 450 9.84 7.30 -30.86
CA ALA A 450 10.27 8.59 -31.41
C ALA A 450 11.79 8.80 -31.24
N GLU A 451 12.35 8.29 -30.14
CA GLU A 451 13.80 8.29 -29.92
C GLU A 451 14.51 7.29 -30.85
N PRO A 452 15.76 7.57 -31.27
CA PRO A 452 16.52 6.68 -32.13
C PRO A 452 16.60 5.24 -31.60
N ARG A 453 16.56 4.26 -32.51
CA ARG A 453 16.66 2.84 -32.14
C ARG A 453 17.93 2.60 -31.32
N GLY A 454 17.77 1.95 -30.18
CA GLY A 454 18.88 1.61 -29.29
C GLY A 454 19.20 2.68 -28.23
N THR A 455 18.56 3.86 -28.29
CA THR A 455 18.61 4.85 -27.20
C THR A 455 18.16 4.19 -25.90
N GLU A 456 18.99 4.30 -24.87
CA GLU A 456 18.68 3.72 -23.56
C GLU A 456 17.71 4.63 -22.80
N PHE A 457 16.81 4.02 -22.04
CA PHE A 457 15.85 4.73 -21.19
C PHE A 457 15.70 4.04 -19.83
N TRP A 458 15.40 4.83 -18.81
CA TRP A 458 14.94 4.36 -17.50
C TRP A 458 13.45 4.05 -17.52
N ILE A 459 13.05 3.09 -16.70
CA ILE A 459 11.64 2.78 -16.39
C ILE A 459 11.38 3.30 -14.99
N GLY A 460 10.60 4.37 -14.89
CA GLY A 460 10.28 5.05 -13.65
C GLY A 460 8.81 4.90 -13.24
N ARG A 461 8.58 4.77 -11.94
CA ARG A 461 7.28 4.80 -11.26
C ARG A 461 7.07 6.18 -10.67
N ASN A 462 5.92 6.77 -10.94
CA ASN A 462 5.48 8.02 -10.33
C ASN A 462 4.40 7.76 -9.26
N SER A 463 4.06 8.80 -8.49
CA SER A 463 3.08 8.81 -7.41
C SER A 463 1.87 9.71 -7.72
N TRP A 464 1.48 9.83 -9.00
CA TRP A 464 0.36 10.71 -9.44
C TRP A 464 -0.86 9.93 -9.94
N GLY A 465 -0.97 8.64 -9.57
CA GLY A 465 -2.05 7.74 -9.95
C GLY A 465 -1.95 7.17 -11.37
N THR A 466 -2.76 6.14 -11.64
CA THR A 466 -2.63 5.36 -12.89
C THR A 466 -3.11 6.11 -14.13
N PHE A 467 -3.89 7.18 -13.96
CA PHE A 467 -4.35 8.03 -15.07
C PHE A 467 -3.23 8.91 -15.67
N TRP A 468 -2.08 9.03 -15.01
CA TRP A 468 -0.94 9.81 -15.50
C TRP A 468 0.05 8.92 -16.26
N GLY A 469 0.63 9.41 -17.35
CA GLY A 469 1.68 8.70 -18.08
C GLY A 469 1.25 7.34 -18.67
N GLU A 470 2.09 6.33 -18.47
CA GLU A 470 1.89 4.93 -18.89
C GLU A 470 1.43 4.11 -17.68
N ASP A 471 0.15 4.21 -17.32
CA ASP A 471 -0.45 3.56 -16.13
C ASP A 471 0.23 3.99 -14.81
N GLY A 472 0.58 5.27 -14.73
CA GLY A 472 1.34 5.90 -13.65
C GLY A 472 2.86 5.73 -13.76
N TRP A 473 3.35 5.01 -14.77
CA TRP A 473 4.77 4.87 -15.09
C TRP A 473 5.22 5.85 -16.17
N PHE A 474 6.51 5.94 -16.34
CA PHE A 474 7.12 6.67 -17.44
C PHE A 474 8.41 6.01 -17.91
N ARG A 475 8.80 6.35 -19.13
CA ARG A 475 10.12 6.06 -19.68
C ARG A 475 10.84 7.35 -19.95
N ILE A 476 12.09 7.48 -19.55
CA ILE A 476 12.90 8.70 -19.76
C ILE A 476 14.28 8.34 -20.27
N ARG A 477 14.80 9.12 -21.22
CA ARG A 477 16.11 8.91 -21.82
C ARG A 477 17.24 8.83 -20.77
N MET A 478 18.28 8.07 -21.06
CA MET A 478 19.51 8.01 -20.24
C MET A 478 20.60 8.96 -20.75
N HIS A 479 21.59 9.26 -19.89
CA HIS A 479 22.84 9.98 -20.23
C HIS A 479 22.67 11.44 -20.69
N GLY A 480 21.52 12.05 -20.43
CA GLY A 480 21.22 13.44 -20.77
C GLY A 480 19.78 13.66 -21.23
N MET A 481 19.34 14.91 -21.18
CA MET A 481 17.94 15.31 -21.44
C MET A 481 16.93 14.51 -20.60
N ASN A 482 17.29 14.25 -19.35
CA ASN A 482 16.60 13.30 -18.47
C ASN A 482 16.21 13.93 -17.14
N LEU A 483 16.07 15.26 -17.11
CA LEU A 483 15.63 16.03 -15.93
C LEU A 483 16.48 15.80 -14.67
N GLY A 484 17.73 15.41 -14.86
CA GLY A 484 18.68 15.17 -13.76
C GLY A 484 18.45 13.87 -12.99
N ILE A 485 17.64 12.94 -13.50
CA ILE A 485 17.26 11.69 -12.81
C ILE A 485 18.44 10.81 -12.36
N GLU A 486 19.63 11.00 -12.96
CA GLU A 486 20.84 10.22 -12.66
C GLU A 486 21.75 10.88 -11.60
N HIS A 487 21.38 12.04 -11.04
CA HIS A 487 22.26 12.84 -10.19
C HIS A 487 22.13 12.55 -8.69
N ASP A 488 20.92 12.28 -8.19
CA ASP A 488 20.67 12.09 -6.76
C ASP A 488 19.63 10.97 -6.53
N CYS A 489 20.12 9.74 -6.46
CA CYS A 489 19.32 8.57 -6.14
C CYS A 489 19.70 7.99 -4.78
N ASP A 490 18.75 7.27 -4.20
CA ASP A 490 18.76 6.73 -2.86
C ASP A 490 18.31 5.27 -2.86
N TRP A 491 18.82 4.49 -1.91
CA TRP A 491 18.50 3.08 -1.76
C TRP A 491 18.51 2.68 -0.28
N GLY A 492 17.74 1.64 0.03
CA GLY A 492 17.77 0.96 1.33
C GLY A 492 17.66 -0.55 1.13
N VAL A 493 18.23 -1.33 2.04
CA VAL A 493 18.13 -2.80 2.03
C VAL A 493 17.21 -3.24 3.18
N PRO A 494 16.07 -3.89 2.89
CA PRO A 494 15.21 -4.40 3.95
C PRO A 494 15.93 -5.44 4.82
N VAL A 495 15.60 -5.47 6.11
CA VAL A 495 16.03 -6.55 7.02
C VAL A 495 15.37 -7.87 6.56
N ALA A 496 16.12 -8.97 6.58
CA ALA A 496 15.60 -10.27 6.18
C ALA A 496 14.56 -10.82 7.17
N ALA A 497 13.55 -11.53 6.65
CA ALA A 497 12.49 -12.12 7.48
C ALA A 497 13.03 -13.11 8.54
N SER A 498 14.11 -13.83 8.23
CA SER A 498 14.78 -14.72 9.20
C SER A 498 15.35 -13.99 10.42
N ASP A 499 15.67 -12.71 10.27
CA ASP A 499 16.19 -11.86 11.33
C ASP A 499 15.05 -11.11 12.04
N SER A 500 13.88 -10.96 11.39
CA SER A 500 12.68 -10.37 12.00
C SER A 500 11.94 -11.34 12.93
N ASP A 501 11.99 -12.65 12.70
CA ASP A 501 11.47 -13.64 13.67
C ASP A 501 12.30 -13.59 14.97
N ALA A 502 13.61 -13.34 14.87
CA ALA A 502 14.46 -13.05 16.02
C ALA A 502 14.12 -11.69 16.65
N ALA A 503 13.74 -10.67 15.88
CA ALA A 503 13.33 -9.36 16.39
C ALA A 503 11.94 -9.38 17.08
N MET A 504 10.98 -10.16 16.57
CA MET A 504 9.69 -10.40 17.24
C MET A 504 9.88 -11.12 18.57
N LEU A 505 10.77 -12.11 18.64
CA LEU A 505 11.14 -12.79 19.89
C LEU A 505 11.82 -11.84 20.90
N VAL A 506 12.58 -10.84 20.43
CA VAL A 506 13.20 -9.83 21.30
C VAL A 506 12.17 -8.82 21.82
N LEU A 507 11.18 -8.40 21.02
CA LEU A 507 10.11 -7.51 21.47
C LEU A 507 9.17 -8.18 22.49
N ASP A 508 8.87 -9.47 22.33
CA ASP A 508 8.05 -10.23 23.30
C ASP A 508 8.73 -10.33 24.68
N SER A 509 10.07 -10.23 24.74
CA SER A 509 10.84 -10.22 25.99
C SER A 509 10.82 -8.87 26.73
N LEU A 510 10.32 -7.80 26.11
CA LEU A 510 10.26 -6.45 26.67
C LEU A 510 8.84 -6.03 27.12
N VAL A 511 7.81 -6.83 26.80
CA VAL A 511 6.43 -6.59 27.25
C VAL A 511 6.13 -7.49 28.46
N ASP A 512 6.41 -6.96 29.65
CA ASP A 512 6.14 -7.61 30.93
C ASP A 512 4.61 -7.77 31.13
N ARG A 513 4.05 -8.94 30.81
CA ARG A 513 2.64 -9.28 31.10
C ARG A 513 2.49 -9.68 32.58
N PRO A 514 1.53 -9.12 33.34
CA PRO A 514 1.27 -9.58 34.70
C PRO A 514 0.54 -10.95 34.69
N PRO A 515 0.95 -11.93 35.52
CA PRO A 515 0.31 -13.23 35.52
C PRO A 515 -0.95 -13.23 36.38
N HIS A 516 -2.11 -13.54 35.79
CA HIS A 516 -3.29 -13.97 36.54
C HIS A 516 -3.45 -15.50 36.49
N ALA A 517 -3.31 -16.08 37.68
CA ALA A 517 -4.00 -17.25 38.23
C ALA A 517 -4.05 -18.56 37.41
N ALA A 518 -3.11 -19.47 37.72
CA ALA A 518 -3.40 -20.90 37.74
C ALA A 518 -2.88 -21.50 39.07
N GLN A 519 -3.78 -22.13 39.81
CA GLN A 519 -3.50 -22.78 41.09
C GLN A 519 -2.84 -24.16 40.87
N GLY A 520 -1.73 -24.39 41.57
CA GLY A 520 -1.37 -25.67 42.21
C GLY A 520 -0.89 -26.83 41.35
N LEU A 521 0.42 -27.13 41.41
CA LEU A 521 0.95 -28.36 42.05
C LEU A 521 2.49 -28.27 42.16
N ALA A 522 2.99 -28.67 43.33
CA ALA A 522 4.37 -28.50 43.78
C ALA A 522 5.32 -29.64 43.31
N LEU A 523 6.62 -29.34 43.17
CA LEU A 523 7.75 -29.84 44.01
C LEU A 523 9.12 -29.79 43.29
N LEU A 524 10.09 -29.16 43.99
CA LEU A 524 11.55 -29.42 44.05
C LEU A 524 12.39 -29.17 42.77
N SER A 525 13.57 -28.54 42.77
CA SER A 525 14.57 -28.29 43.82
C SER A 525 15.73 -27.39 43.31
N LEU A 526 16.26 -26.53 44.19
CA LEU A 526 17.67 -26.06 44.37
C LEU A 526 18.44 -25.49 43.14
N VAL A 527 19.14 -24.34 43.15
CA VAL A 527 20.08 -23.74 44.14
C VAL A 527 20.12 -22.21 43.97
N ALA A 528 20.31 -21.53 45.10
CA ALA A 528 20.39 -20.07 45.27
C ALA A 528 21.74 -19.44 44.89
N PHE A 529 21.74 -18.14 44.56
CA PHE A 529 22.64 -17.17 45.21
C PHE A 529 21.97 -15.78 45.32
N VAL A 530 22.28 -15.11 46.43
CA VAL A 530 21.56 -13.99 47.06
C VAL A 530 22.39 -12.70 47.02
N GLY A 531 21.70 -11.55 46.95
CA GLY A 531 22.16 -10.23 47.42
C GLY A 531 21.42 -9.07 46.74
N ALA A 532 20.21 -8.67 47.18
CA ALA A 532 19.88 -7.62 48.19
C ALA A 532 20.34 -6.19 47.76
N LEU A 533 19.50 -5.16 47.58
CA LEU A 533 18.52 -4.59 48.52
C LEU A 533 17.47 -3.65 47.86
N ALA A 534 16.26 -3.69 48.44
CA ALA A 534 15.24 -2.66 48.73
C ALA A 534 14.95 -1.53 47.69
N ALA A 535 13.81 -1.52 47.00
CA ALA A 535 12.46 -1.15 47.47
C ALA A 535 12.19 0.37 47.60
N ALA A 536 11.60 0.95 46.55
CA ALA A 536 10.63 2.04 46.66
C ALA A 536 9.60 1.89 45.52
N ARG A 537 8.46 1.26 45.83
CA ARG A 537 7.27 1.22 44.98
C ARG A 537 6.65 2.62 44.94
N ARG A 538 6.46 3.20 43.75
CA ARG A 538 5.38 4.16 43.50
C ARG A 538 4.50 3.63 42.37
N ARG A 539 3.28 3.26 42.74
CA ARG A 539 2.13 3.06 41.85
C ARG A 539 1.92 4.32 41.00
N TRP A 540 1.77 4.17 39.69
CA TRP A 540 1.15 5.19 38.85
C TRP A 540 -0.32 4.82 38.67
N SER A 541 -1.19 5.63 39.27
CA SER A 541 -2.61 5.68 38.98
C SER A 541 -2.83 6.63 37.80
N SER A 542 -3.78 6.26 36.95
CA SER A 542 -4.35 7.08 35.89
C SER A 542 -4.84 8.43 36.40
N GLU A 543 -4.32 9.54 35.88
CA GLU A 543 -5.03 10.81 35.74
C GLU A 543 -4.21 11.81 34.91
N SER A 544 -4.88 12.38 33.90
CA SER A 544 -4.64 13.67 33.23
C SER A 544 -3.19 14.16 32.99
N LEU A 545 -2.79 14.29 31.73
CA LEU A 545 -1.71 15.20 31.33
C LEU A 545 -2.20 16.11 30.20
N GLU A 546 -2.45 17.36 30.58
CA GLU A 546 -2.40 18.53 29.70
C GLU A 546 -0.97 18.76 29.19
N GLU A 547 -0.90 19.43 28.04
CA GLU A 547 0.24 20.05 27.37
C GLU A 547 1.47 20.41 28.23
N SER A 548 2.64 19.98 27.75
CA SER A 548 3.75 20.85 27.29
C SER A 548 5.13 20.20 27.52
N ASP A 549 5.85 19.99 26.41
CA ASP A 549 7.30 20.22 26.20
C ASP A 549 7.96 19.12 25.32
N PRO A 550 8.30 19.39 24.04
CA PRO A 550 8.90 18.43 23.14
C PRO A 550 10.40 18.66 22.96
N TYR A 551 11.22 18.46 23.98
CA TYR A 551 12.68 18.28 23.84
C TYR A 551 13.17 17.37 24.98
N VAL A 552 14.33 16.73 24.78
CA VAL A 552 15.00 15.73 25.66
C VAL A 552 14.40 14.32 25.46
N TYR A 553 15.04 13.35 24.79
CA TYR A 553 16.38 12.80 25.03
C TYR A 553 17.06 12.28 23.75
N LEU A 554 18.25 12.82 23.48
CA LEU A 554 19.36 12.13 22.83
C LEU A 554 20.28 11.60 23.95
N VAL A 555 20.84 10.40 23.74
CA VAL A 555 21.95 9.78 24.49
C VAL A 555 21.62 9.20 25.88
N ALA A 556 21.45 7.88 25.93
CA ALA A 556 22.20 6.95 26.79
C ALA A 556 22.01 5.52 26.28
#